data_AF-A0A318NEJ3-F1
#
_entry.id   AF-A0A318NEJ3-F1
#
_cell.length_a   1.000
_cell.length_b   1.000
_cell.length_c   1.000
_cell.angle_alpha   90.00
_cell.angle_beta   90.00
_cell.angle_gamma   90.00
#
_symmetry.space_group_name_H-M   'P 1'
#
loop_
_entity.id
_entity.type
_entity.pdbx_description
1 polymer ?
#
loop_
_entity_poly.entity_id
_entity_poly.type
_entity_poly.pdbx_seq_one_letter_code
_entity_poly.pdbx_strand_id
1 'polypeptide(L)'
;MSAAYTRQVVMVRASAVRWASDDFPGWIEVSVHDARGQDHRIVEKASVLSPQNITADAAFPIELWIEAAADDIAGDEVVVTLSHEVETMGGRRSLVLSSADVLPS
;
A
#
# COMPACT_ATOMS: atom_id res chain seq x y z
N MET A 1 -10.22 26.54 16.97
CA MET A 1 -10.97 25.68 16.03
C MET A 1 -9.99 25.18 14.99
N SER A 2 -9.58 23.92 15.08
CA SER A 2 -8.83 23.29 13.98
C SER A 2 -9.85 22.87 12.93
N ALA A 3 -9.64 23.27 11.67
CA ALA A 3 -10.35 22.62 10.57
C ALA A 3 -10.03 21.12 10.65
N ALA A 4 -11.06 20.27 10.58
CA ALA A 4 -10.86 18.87 10.29
C ALA A 4 -10.33 18.81 8.86
N TYR A 5 -9.02 18.66 8.69
CA TYR A 5 -8.47 18.32 7.38
C TYR A 5 -8.95 16.92 7.05
N THR A 6 -9.83 16.80 6.05
CA THR A 6 -10.13 15.49 5.47
C THR A 6 -8.83 14.96 4.90
N ARG A 7 -8.31 13.86 5.46
CA ARG A 7 -7.14 13.18 4.87
C ARG A 7 -7.51 12.78 3.44
N GLN A 8 -6.69 13.16 2.48
CA GLN A 8 -6.91 12.86 1.08
C GLN A 8 -6.65 11.37 0.85
N VAL A 9 -7.61 10.67 0.23
CA VAL A 9 -7.38 9.28 -0.21
C VAL A 9 -6.44 9.30 -1.41
N VAL A 10 -5.42 8.45 -1.37
CA VAL A 10 -4.38 8.32 -2.38
C VAL A 10 -4.13 6.84 -2.68
N MET A 11 -3.52 6.60 -3.84
CA MET A 11 -3.08 5.29 -4.28
C MET A 11 -1.56 5.21 -4.18
N VAL A 12 -1.05 4.23 -3.47
CA VAL A 12 0.38 3.97 -3.24
C VAL A 12 0.84 2.84 -4.14
N ARG A 13 1.96 3.05 -4.83
CA ARG A 13 2.58 2.02 -5.66
C ARG A 13 3.13 0.88 -4.79
N ALA A 14 2.84 -0.35 -5.19
CA ALA A 14 3.35 -1.54 -4.52
C ALA A 14 3.62 -2.66 -5.53
N SER A 15 4.32 -3.70 -5.09
CA SER A 15 4.57 -4.91 -5.86
C SER A 15 4.08 -6.13 -5.10
N ALA A 16 3.02 -6.80 -5.58
CA ALA A 16 2.74 -8.15 -5.12
C ALA A 16 3.86 -9.06 -5.61
N VAL A 17 4.43 -9.90 -4.74
CA VAL A 17 5.58 -10.73 -5.14
C VAL A 17 5.36 -12.23 -4.98
N ARG A 18 4.32 -12.65 -4.26
CA ARG A 18 3.88 -14.04 -4.15
C ARG A 18 2.52 -14.15 -3.47
N TRP A 19 1.88 -15.31 -3.60
CA TRP A 19 0.86 -15.76 -2.67
C TRP A 19 1.47 -16.04 -1.30
N ALA A 20 0.84 -15.51 -0.25
CA ALA A 20 1.07 -15.86 1.14
C ALA A 20 0.19 -17.05 1.56
N SER A 21 -1.04 -17.08 1.06
CA SER A 21 -1.95 -18.24 1.07
C SER A 21 -2.88 -18.14 -0.14
N ASP A 22 -3.16 -19.27 -0.78
CA ASP A 22 -4.12 -19.39 -1.89
C ASP A 22 -5.54 -19.80 -1.40
N ASP A 23 -5.75 -19.91 -0.09
CA ASP A 23 -7.07 -20.11 0.49
C ASP A 23 -7.99 -18.93 0.18
N PHE A 24 -9.14 -19.20 -0.46
CA PHE A 24 -10.09 -18.16 -0.87
C PHE A 24 -10.47 -17.24 0.31
N PRO A 25 -10.34 -15.90 0.19
CA PRO A 25 -10.20 -15.10 -1.04
C PRO A 25 -8.78 -14.85 -1.56
N GLY A 26 -7.77 -15.53 -1.03
CA GLY A 26 -6.36 -15.40 -1.43
C GLY A 26 -5.66 -14.24 -0.71
N TRP A 27 -4.51 -14.54 -0.12
CA TRP A 27 -3.64 -13.59 0.57
C TRP A 27 -2.34 -13.42 -0.19
N ILE A 28 -1.94 -12.18 -0.45
CA ILE A 28 -0.70 -11.86 -1.17
C ILE A 28 0.30 -11.23 -0.22
N GLU A 29 1.58 -11.43 -0.51
CA GLU A 29 2.65 -10.63 0.09
C GLU A 29 3.06 -9.50 -0.86
N VAL A 30 2.97 -8.26 -0.38
CA VAL A 30 3.26 -7.03 -1.14
C VAL A 30 4.51 -6.36 -0.59
N SER A 31 5.30 -5.77 -1.47
CA SER A 31 6.38 -4.84 -1.15
C SER A 31 5.93 -3.41 -1.44
N VAL A 32 6.17 -2.51 -0.48
CA VAL A 32 6.12 -1.05 -0.70
C VAL A 32 7.53 -0.51 -0.45
N HIS A 33 8.09 0.18 -1.45
CA HIS A 33 9.39 0.83 -1.33
C HIS A 33 9.18 2.25 -0.79
N ASP A 34 9.86 2.59 0.29
CA ASP A 34 9.74 3.92 0.91
C ASP A 34 10.79 4.91 0.40
N ALA A 35 10.60 6.21 0.69
CA ALA A 35 11.51 7.27 0.28
C ALA A 35 12.91 7.16 0.92
N ARG A 36 13.07 6.30 1.92
CA ARG A 36 14.34 6.05 2.62
C ARG A 36 15.06 4.82 2.07
N GLY A 37 14.55 4.19 1.01
CA GLY A 37 15.14 3.00 0.42
C GLY A 37 14.81 1.71 1.17
N GLN A 38 13.85 1.72 2.10
CA GLN A 38 13.41 0.55 2.83
C GLN A 38 12.22 -0.11 2.14
N ASP A 39 12.29 -1.43 1.98
CA ASP A 39 11.15 -2.25 1.57
C ASP A 39 10.32 -2.68 2.79
N HIS A 40 9.03 -2.37 2.74
CA HIS A 40 8.05 -2.79 3.73
C HIS A 40 7.19 -3.91 3.17
N ARG A 41 7.08 -5.00 3.92
CA ARG A 41 6.29 -6.18 3.53
C ARG A 41 4.92 -6.13 4.17
N ILE A 42 3.88 -6.40 3.40
CA ILE A 42 2.49 -6.45 3.85
C ILE A 42 1.92 -7.81 3.44
N VAL A 43 1.18 -8.47 4.33
CA VAL A 43 0.43 -9.69 4.01
C VAL A 43 -1.04 -9.42 4.29
N GLU A 44 -1.84 -9.38 3.24
CA GLU A 44 -3.28 -9.10 3.33
C GLU A 44 -4.02 -9.75 2.14
N LYS A 45 -5.34 -9.92 2.28
CA LYS A 45 -6.23 -10.36 1.20
C LYS A 45 -6.06 -9.46 -0.01
N ALA A 46 -5.89 -10.07 -1.19
CA ALA A 46 -5.72 -9.34 -2.44
C ALA A 46 -6.85 -8.31 -2.66
N SER A 47 -8.09 -8.70 -2.34
CA SER A 47 -9.28 -7.86 -2.47
C SER A 47 -9.39 -6.70 -1.48
N VAL A 48 -8.64 -6.73 -0.37
CA VAL A 48 -8.56 -5.62 0.58
C VAL A 48 -7.50 -4.61 0.13
N LEU A 49 -6.42 -5.08 -0.50
CA LEU A 49 -5.31 -4.24 -0.93
C LEU A 49 -5.58 -3.50 -2.23
N SER A 50 -6.22 -4.16 -3.21
CA SER A 50 -6.37 -3.59 -4.54
C SER A 50 -7.64 -4.09 -5.23
N PRO A 51 -8.31 -3.26 -6.06
CA PRO A 51 -9.41 -3.72 -6.91
C PRO A 51 -8.91 -4.59 -8.07
N GLN A 52 -7.60 -4.65 -8.31
CA GLN A 52 -7.00 -5.48 -9.34
C GLN A 52 -7.27 -6.96 -9.07
N ASN A 53 -7.81 -7.68 -10.06
CA ASN A 53 -8.06 -9.11 -9.96
C ASN A 53 -6.74 -9.88 -10.10
N ILE A 54 -6.25 -10.47 -9.00
CA ILE A 54 -5.04 -11.31 -8.99
C ILE A 54 -5.49 -12.77 -8.88
N THR A 55 -5.18 -13.56 -9.91
CA THR A 55 -5.60 -14.95 -10.05
C THR A 55 -4.50 -15.92 -9.60
N ALA A 56 -4.87 -17.16 -9.29
CA ALA A 56 -3.92 -18.17 -8.79
C ALA A 56 -2.78 -18.49 -9.79
N ASP A 57 -3.01 -18.30 -11.09
CA ASP A 57 -2.04 -18.47 -12.18
C ASP A 57 -1.18 -17.23 -12.45
N ALA A 58 -1.32 -16.17 -11.65
CA ALA A 58 -0.58 -14.93 -11.87
C ALA A 58 0.93 -15.13 -11.69
N ALA A 59 1.70 -14.52 -12.60
CA ALA A 59 3.16 -14.50 -12.55
C ALA A 59 3.64 -13.28 -11.75
N PHE A 60 4.39 -13.52 -10.68
CA PHE A 60 4.94 -12.47 -9.82
C PHE A 60 6.37 -12.07 -10.23
N PRO A 61 6.81 -10.83 -9.96
CA PRO A 61 6.08 -9.76 -9.27
C PRO A 61 5.07 -9.04 -10.17
N ILE A 62 4.00 -8.52 -9.57
CA ILE A 62 2.93 -7.75 -10.21
C ILE A 62 2.89 -6.37 -9.57
N GLU A 63 3.03 -5.32 -10.36
CA GLU A 63 2.76 -3.96 -9.89
C GLU A 63 1.26 -3.79 -9.61
N LEU A 64 0.94 -3.19 -8.47
CA LEU A 64 -0.41 -2.83 -8.09
C LEU A 64 -0.42 -1.52 -7.32
N TRP A 65 -1.60 -0.96 -7.15
CA TRP A 65 -1.82 0.23 -6.34
C TRP A 65 -2.67 -0.13 -5.12
N ILE A 66 -2.24 0.31 -3.93
CA ILE A 66 -2.96 0.12 -2.67
C ILE A 66 -3.52 1.44 -2.16
N GLU A 67 -4.72 1.41 -1.59
CA GLU A 67 -5.33 2.59 -1.01
C GLU A 67 -4.63 3.01 0.30
N ALA A 68 -4.41 4.31 0.46
CA ALA A 68 -3.92 4.91 1.68
C ALA A 68 -4.52 6.31 1.86
N ALA A 69 -4.29 6.90 3.03
CA ALA A 69 -4.63 8.28 3.32
C ALA A 69 -3.36 9.12 3.43
N ALA A 70 -3.27 10.21 2.68
CA ALA A 70 -2.19 11.19 2.81
C ALA A 70 -2.37 12.01 4.10
N ASP A 71 -1.37 11.94 4.97
CA ASP A 71 -1.31 12.65 6.24
C ASP A 71 -0.56 13.98 6.11
N ASP A 72 0.52 13.98 5.32
CA ASP A 72 1.35 15.15 5.07
C ASP A 72 2.03 15.05 3.69
N ILE A 73 2.27 16.20 3.06
CA ILE A 73 2.96 16.31 1.76
C ILE A 73 4.02 17.39 1.90
N ALA A 74 5.29 16.98 1.82
CA ALA A 74 6.44 17.85 2.00
C ALA A 74 7.47 17.63 0.89
N GLY A 75 7.44 18.50 -0.12
CA GLY A 75 8.36 18.41 -1.25
C GLY A 75 8.13 17.15 -2.09
N ASP A 76 9.12 16.27 -2.14
CA ASP A 76 9.09 14.99 -2.84
C ASP A 76 8.68 13.81 -1.93
N GLU A 77 8.33 14.08 -0.68
CA GLU A 77 7.88 13.05 0.27
C GLU A 77 6.39 13.21 0.62
N VAL A 78 5.71 12.07 0.74
CA VAL A 78 4.32 11.96 1.20
C VAL A 78 4.28 11.01 2.38
N VAL A 79 3.79 11.49 3.52
CA VAL A 79 3.48 10.63 4.67
C VAL A 79 2.08 10.08 4.44
N VAL A 80 1.96 8.76 4.40
CA VAL A 80 0.67 8.07 4.26
C VAL A 80 0.38 7.20 5.47
N THR A 81 -0.90 7.01 5.77
CA THR A 81 -1.41 5.93 6.62
C THR A 81 -2.11 4.90 5.73
N LEU A 82 -1.73 3.62 5.83
CA LEU A 82 -2.35 2.51 5.10
C LEU A 82 -3.85 2.38 5.47
N SER A 83 -4.71 2.19 4.48
CA SER A 83 -6.15 1.99 4.66
C SER A 83 -6.50 0.63 5.29
N HIS A 84 -7.76 0.46 5.70
CA HIS A 84 -8.33 -0.83 6.13
C HIS A 84 -7.62 -1.56 7.28
N GLU A 85 -6.97 -0.81 8.17
CA GLU A 85 -6.16 -1.38 9.26
C GLU A 85 -4.96 -2.22 8.82
N VAL A 86 -4.60 -2.13 7.54
CA VAL A 86 -3.42 -2.77 6.99
C VAL A 86 -2.17 -2.29 7.72
N GLU A 87 -1.30 -3.24 8.00
CA GLU A 87 -0.04 -3.03 8.69
C GLU A 87 1.07 -3.81 7.98
N THR A 88 2.28 -3.26 7.98
CA THR A 88 3.45 -4.00 7.53
C THR A 88 3.78 -5.11 8.52
N MET A 89 4.46 -6.16 8.06
CA MET A 89 4.98 -7.22 8.93
C MET A 89 5.94 -6.69 10.01
N GLY A 90 6.47 -5.47 9.84
CA GLY A 90 7.30 -4.76 10.80
C GLY A 90 6.52 -3.90 11.80
N GLY A 91 5.19 -3.97 11.84
CA GLY A 91 4.39 -3.25 12.82
C GLY A 91 3.95 -1.84 12.41
N ARG A 92 4.12 -1.45 11.14
CA ARG A 92 3.96 -0.05 10.70
C ARG A 92 2.66 0.14 9.93
N ARG A 93 1.94 1.20 10.28
CA ARG A 93 0.74 1.65 9.55
C ARG A 93 0.97 2.93 8.77
N SER A 94 2.08 3.63 9.04
CA SER A 94 2.46 4.85 8.34
C SER A 94 3.81 4.66 7.65
N LEU A 95 3.89 5.15 6.42
CA LEU A 95 5.04 5.08 5.54
C LEU A 95 5.35 6.47 4.99
N VAL A 96 6.63 6.72 4.70
CA VAL A 96 7.08 7.94 4.02
C VAL A 96 7.47 7.55 2.60
N LEU A 97 6.72 8.01 1.61
CA LEU A 97 6.85 7.58 0.23
C LEU A 97 7.33 8.72 -0.66
N SER A 98 7.97 8.37 -1.78
CA SER A 98 8.23 9.33 -2.84
C SER A 98 6.89 9.80 -3.42
N SER A 99 6.74 11.09 -3.68
CA SER A 99 5.56 11.63 -4.36
C SER A 99 5.39 11.06 -5.78
N ALA A 100 6.44 10.51 -6.38
CA ALA A 100 6.36 9.81 -7.65
C ALA A 100 5.67 8.43 -7.56
N ASP A 101 5.59 7.84 -6.36
CA ASP A 101 4.97 6.55 -6.08
C ASP A 101 3.60 6.69 -5.40
N VAL A 102 3.05 7.91 -5.41
CA VAL A 102 1.73 8.24 -4.85
C VAL A 102 0.89 8.98 -5.89
N LEU A 103 -0.33 8.50 -6.13
CA LEU A 103 -1.30 9.13 -7.03
C LEU A 103 -2.56 9.55 -6.25
N PRO A 104 -3.26 10.61 -6.66
CA PRO A 104 -4.62 10.87 -6.17
C PRO A 104 -5.54 9.67 -6.48
N SER A 105 -6.42 9.32 -5.53
CA SER A 105 -7.46 8.30 -5.74
C SER A 105 -8.70 8.87 -6.43
#